data_AF-A0A2W6UNB4-F1
#
_entry.id   AF-A0A2W6UNB4-F1
#
_cell.length_a   1.000
_cell.length_b   1.000
_cell.length_c   1.000
_cell.angle_alpha   90.00
_cell.angle_beta   90.00
_cell.angle_gamma   90.00
#
_symmetry.space_group_name_H-M   'P 1'
#
loop_
_entity.id
_entity.type
_entity.pdbx_description
1 polymer ?
#
loop_
_entity_poly.entity_id
_entity_poly.type
_entity_poly.pdbx_seq_one_letter_code
_entity_poly.pdbx_strand_id
1 'polypeptide(L)'
;VALSPVVEVRDGELRAGRAHIDADHLGEPLPLTGDEARQARGPRLDPRSWMLIRGGVEGLVVVPITDEADPVPAWVISTRTPDRLAAAIERGRVMRRSPGRSIRTTPRDRPANGA
;
A
#
# COMPACT_ATOMS: atom_id res chain seq x y z
N VAL A 1 6.11 -22.35 -8.87
CA VAL A 1 4.92 -21.51 -8.55
C VAL A 1 5.40 -20.07 -8.40
N ALA A 2 5.09 -19.19 -9.35
CA ALA A 2 5.47 -17.78 -9.23
C ALA A 2 4.43 -17.09 -8.34
N LEU A 3 4.67 -17.06 -7.03
CA LEU A 3 3.85 -16.30 -6.09
C LEU A 3 3.98 -14.82 -6.47
N SER A 4 3.01 -14.29 -7.21
CA SER A 4 2.98 -12.85 -7.48
C SER A 4 2.89 -12.15 -6.11
N PRO A 5 3.84 -11.24 -5.80
CA PRO A 5 3.81 -10.49 -4.56
C PRO A 5 2.43 -9.87 -4.32
N VAL A 6 1.88 -10.09 -3.13
CA VAL A 6 0.57 -9.57 -2.75
C VAL A 6 0.71 -8.06 -2.50
N VAL A 7 -0.25 -7.30 -3.02
CA VAL A 7 -0.46 -5.90 -2.64
C VAL A 7 -1.82 -5.83 -1.99
N GLU A 8 -1.86 -5.49 -0.71
CA GLU A 8 -3.09 -5.38 0.06
C GLU A 8 -3.02 -4.20 1.03
N VAL A 9 -4.18 -3.61 1.31
CA VAL A 9 -4.36 -2.66 2.40
C VAL A 9 -5.29 -3.30 3.40
N ARG A 10 -4.80 -3.53 4.62
CA ARG A 10 -5.54 -4.24 5.65
C ARG A 10 -5.21 -3.68 7.02
N ASP A 11 -6.24 -3.49 7.85
CA ASP A 11 -6.08 -3.03 9.24
C ASP A 11 -5.27 -1.72 9.34
N GLY A 12 -5.43 -0.83 8.35
CA GLY A 12 -4.69 0.43 8.22
C GLY A 12 -3.24 0.28 7.74
N GLU A 13 -2.78 -0.91 7.42
CA GLU A 13 -1.41 -1.16 6.93
C GLU A 13 -1.42 -1.42 5.42
N LEU A 14 -0.49 -0.80 4.70
CA LEU A 14 -0.19 -1.14 3.30
C LEU A 14 0.88 -2.22 3.28
N ARG A 15 0.59 -3.34 2.64
CA ARG A 15 1.52 -4.45 2.41
C ARG A 15 1.77 -4.58 0.92
N ALA A 16 3.05 -4.64 0.55
CA ALA A 16 3.46 -4.83 -0.83
C ALA A 16 4.67 -5.78 -0.86
N GLY A 17 4.45 -7.01 -1.30
CA GLY A 17 5.47 -8.06 -1.26
C GLY A 17 5.97 -8.33 0.16
N ARG A 18 7.26 -8.06 0.40
CA ARG A 18 7.90 -8.28 1.71
C ARG A 18 7.87 -7.06 2.64
N ALA A 19 7.49 -5.90 2.13
CA ALA A 19 7.45 -4.67 2.91
C ALA A 19 6.02 -4.39 3.37
N HIS A 20 5.90 -3.81 4.55
CA HIS A 20 4.65 -3.30 5.08
C HIS A 20 4.92 -1.95 5.76
N ILE A 21 3.94 -1.05 5.68
CA ILE A 21 4.03 0.28 6.25
C ILE A 21 2.67 0.71 6.77
N ASP A 22 2.71 1.34 7.93
CA ASP A 22 1.59 1.97 8.58
C ASP A 22 1.02 3.11 7.71
N ALA A 23 -0.29 3.14 7.44
CA ALA A 23 -0.86 4.19 6.59
C ALA A 23 -0.84 5.59 7.22
N ASP A 24 -0.51 5.75 8.51
CA ASP A 24 -0.23 7.07 9.10
C ASP A 24 1.03 7.72 8.53
N HIS A 25 1.99 6.92 8.08
CA HIS A 25 3.22 7.39 7.44
C HIS A 25 3.08 7.59 5.92
N LEU A 26 1.87 7.41 5.37
CA LEU A 26 1.62 7.54 3.95
C LEU A 26 1.03 8.91 3.59
N GLY A 27 1.58 9.50 2.55
CA GLY A 27 1.04 10.66 1.85
C GLY A 27 -0.13 10.31 0.93
N GLU A 28 -0.59 11.29 0.16
CA GLU A 28 -1.67 11.08 -0.81
C GLU A 28 -1.20 10.14 -1.95
N PRO A 29 -1.89 9.02 -2.18
CA PRO A 29 -1.52 8.09 -3.24
C PRO A 29 -1.84 8.68 -4.61
N LEU A 30 -0.87 8.66 -5.51
CA LEU A 30 -0.98 9.13 -6.87
C LEU A 30 -1.14 7.93 -7.84
N PRO A 31 -2.36 7.61 -8.30
CA PRO A 31 -2.59 6.60 -9.33
C PRO A 31 -2.17 7.15 -10.70
N LEU A 32 -1.37 6.38 -11.43
CA LEU A 32 -0.84 6.75 -12.74
C LEU A 32 -1.06 5.63 -13.76
N THR A 33 -1.27 6.02 -15.01
CA THR A 33 -1.35 5.12 -16.17
C THR A 33 -0.54 5.67 -17.35
N GLY A 34 -0.39 4.89 -18.42
CA GLY A 34 0.24 5.31 -19.67
C GLY A 34 1.63 5.94 -19.49
N ASP A 35 1.83 7.10 -20.12
CA ASP A 35 3.12 7.79 -20.11
C ASP A 35 3.53 8.30 -18.73
N GLU A 36 2.59 8.72 -17.88
CA GLU A 36 2.91 9.18 -16.54
C GLU A 36 3.47 8.05 -15.68
N ALA A 37 2.87 6.87 -15.78
CA ALA A 37 3.34 5.66 -15.13
C ALA A 37 4.69 5.19 -15.67
N ARG A 38 4.93 5.34 -16.99
CA ARG A 38 6.22 5.04 -17.62
C ARG A 38 7.32 5.98 -17.13
N GLN A 39 7.03 7.27 -17.01
CA GLN A 39 7.97 8.26 -16.48
C GLN A 39 8.26 8.01 -15.00
N ALA A 40 7.23 7.75 -14.19
CA ALA A 40 7.36 7.55 -12.74
C ALA A 40 8.11 6.27 -12.35
N ARG A 41 8.06 5.22 -13.18
CA ARG A 41 8.86 3.99 -12.96
C ARG A 41 10.25 4.02 -13.61
N GLY A 42 10.57 5.10 -14.32
CA GLY A 42 11.79 5.25 -15.10
C GLY A 42 12.45 6.59 -14.81
N PRO A 43 12.49 7.55 -15.77
CA PRO A 43 13.25 8.79 -15.62
C PRO A 43 12.95 9.63 -14.37
N ARG A 44 11.73 9.58 -13.82
CA ARG A 44 11.33 10.33 -12.62
C ARG A 44 11.40 9.52 -11.33
N LEU A 45 11.86 8.29 -11.38
CA LEU A 45 11.95 7.42 -10.22
C LEU A 45 13.11 7.85 -9.33
N ASP A 46 12.81 8.22 -8.08
CA ASP A 46 13.84 8.41 -7.06
C ASP A 46 14.42 7.03 -6.67
N PRO A 47 15.74 6.81 -6.79
CA PRO A 47 16.36 5.52 -6.50
C PRO A 47 16.28 5.09 -5.02
N ARG A 48 15.97 6.02 -4.10
CA ARG A 48 15.73 5.70 -2.68
C ARG A 48 14.34 5.13 -2.43
N SER A 49 13.43 5.26 -3.40
CA SER A 49 12.07 4.76 -3.26
C SER A 49 12.04 3.25 -3.08
N TRP A 50 11.11 2.76 -2.28
CA TRP A 50 10.81 1.34 -2.26
C TRP A 50 9.99 0.97 -3.50
N MET A 51 10.38 -0.10 -4.20
CA MET A 51 9.82 -0.43 -5.50
C MET A 51 9.26 -1.85 -5.54
N LEU A 52 8.01 -1.97 -6.01
CA LEU A 52 7.41 -3.22 -6.47
C LEU A 52 6.92 -3.04 -7.89
N ILE A 53 7.86 -3.01 -8.83
CA ILE A 53 7.58 -2.82 -10.26
C ILE A 53 7.47 -4.18 -10.95
N ARG A 54 6.44 -4.35 -11.78
CA ARG A 54 6.18 -5.59 -12.53
C ARG A 54 6.16 -5.31 -14.02
N GLY A 55 6.94 -6.07 -14.79
CA GLY A 55 6.85 -6.08 -16.25
C GLY A 55 5.45 -6.50 -16.71
N GLY A 56 4.94 -5.84 -17.75
CA GLY A 56 3.60 -6.12 -18.29
C GLY A 56 2.43 -5.59 -17.44
N VAL A 57 2.69 -4.76 -16.43
CA VAL A 57 1.66 -4.03 -15.69
C VAL A 57 1.87 -2.53 -15.89
N GLU A 58 0.97 -1.92 -16.66
CA GLU A 58 1.06 -0.52 -17.09
C GLU A 58 0.72 0.46 -15.98
N GLY A 59 -0.27 0.13 -15.14
CA GLY A 59 -0.67 0.97 -14.01
C GLY A 59 0.38 1.02 -12.90
N LEU A 60 0.45 2.17 -12.24
CA LEU A 60 1.37 2.45 -11.15
C LEU A 60 0.65 3.27 -10.07
N VAL A 61 1.01 3.09 -8.81
CA VAL A 61 0.67 4.02 -7.74
C VAL A 61 1.97 4.47 -7.09
N VAL A 62 2.17 5.78 -6.99
CA VAL A 62 3.24 6.39 -6.21
C VAL A 62 2.63 6.85 -4.89
N VAL A 63 3.20 6.44 -3.77
CA VAL A 63 2.71 6.81 -2.44
C VAL A 63 3.85 7.48 -1.68
N PRO A 64 3.81 8.79 -1.45
CA PRO A 64 4.83 9.47 -0.65
C PRO A 64 4.88 8.91 0.77
N ILE A 65 6.06 8.88 1.38
CA ILE A 65 6.20 8.67 2.82
C ILE A 65 6.30 10.03 3.49
N THR A 66 5.53 10.24 4.56
CA THR A 66 5.44 11.52 5.27
C THR A 66 6.24 11.55 6.56
N ASP A 67 6.85 10.43 6.97
CA ASP A 67 7.79 10.41 8.09
C ASP A 67 9.14 10.99 7.64
N GLU A 68 9.50 12.16 8.18
CA GLU A 68 10.76 12.85 7.87
C GLU A 68 12.01 12.07 8.30
N ALA A 69 11.86 11.12 9.24
CA ALA A 69 12.96 10.26 9.67
C ALA A 69 13.19 9.06 8.74
N ASP A 70 12.24 8.75 7.85
CA ASP A 70 12.37 7.64 6.91
C ASP A 70 13.26 8.04 5.71
N PRO A 71 14.35 7.31 5.43
CA PRO A 71 15.19 7.57 4.25
C PRO A 71 14.49 7.21 2.91
N VAL A 72 13.36 6.51 2.94
CA VAL A 72 12.57 6.11 1.78
C VAL A 72 11.54 7.20 1.48
N PRO A 73 11.66 7.95 0.38
CA PRO A 73 10.77 9.09 0.11
C PRO A 73 9.38 8.67 -0.38
N ALA A 74 9.25 7.50 -1.01
CA ALA A 74 8.00 7.00 -1.55
C ALA A 74 8.03 5.49 -1.80
N TRP A 75 6.83 4.90 -1.91
CA TRP A 75 6.60 3.58 -2.47
C TRP A 75 6.08 3.70 -3.90
N VAL A 76 6.64 2.89 -4.81
CA VAL A 76 6.27 2.85 -6.23
C VAL A 76 5.81 1.44 -6.60
N ILE A 77 4.50 1.28 -6.80
CA ILE A 77 3.84 -0.03 -6.87
C ILE A 77 3.12 -0.22 -8.21
N SER A 78 3.49 -1.26 -8.95
CA SER A 78 2.73 -1.67 -10.14
C SER A 78 1.42 -2.35 -9.77
N THR A 79 0.32 -1.94 -10.40
CA THR A 79 -1.00 -2.55 -10.23
C THR A 79 -1.83 -2.41 -11.51
N ARG A 80 -2.72 -3.37 -11.77
CA ARG A 80 -3.67 -3.30 -12.88
C ARG A 80 -4.88 -2.42 -12.55
N THR A 81 -5.02 -2.00 -11.29
CA THR A 81 -6.15 -1.22 -10.81
C THR A 81 -5.64 -0.06 -9.93
N PRO A 82 -4.93 0.92 -10.52
CA PRO A 82 -4.29 2.00 -9.76
C PRO A 82 -5.29 2.78 -8.93
N ASP A 83 -6.45 3.15 -9.48
CA ASP A 83 -7.48 3.90 -8.74
C ASP A 83 -8.02 3.12 -7.53
N ARG A 84 -8.20 1.80 -7.68
CA ARG A 84 -8.68 0.95 -6.58
C ARG A 84 -7.65 0.85 -5.45
N LEU A 85 -6.37 0.75 -5.79
CA LEU A 85 -5.29 0.70 -4.81
C LEU A 85 -5.16 2.06 -4.11
N ALA A 86 -5.14 3.17 -4.85
CA ALA A 86 -5.10 4.51 -4.27
C ALA A 86 -6.29 4.76 -3.33
N ALA A 87 -7.51 4.41 -3.74
CA ALA A 87 -8.69 4.52 -2.87
C ALA A 87 -8.61 3.63 -1.62
N ALA A 88 -8.01 2.45 -1.71
CA ALA A 88 -7.82 1.58 -0.56
C ALA A 88 -6.81 2.17 0.44
N ILE A 89 -5.70 2.72 -0.06
CA ILE A 89 -4.69 3.41 0.75
C ILE A 89 -5.34 4.61 1.44
N GLU A 90 -6.08 5.46 0.72
CA GLU A 90 -6.71 6.64 1.31
C GLU A 90 -7.68 6.27 2.44
N ARG A 91 -8.49 5.22 2.24
CA ARG A 91 -9.35 4.70 3.32
C ARG A 91 -8.53 4.25 4.53
N GLY A 92 -7.40 3.56 4.32
CA GLY A 92 -6.49 3.16 5.40
C GLY A 92 -5.94 4.37 6.17
N ARG A 93 -5.54 5.42 5.45
CA ARG A 93 -5.06 6.67 6.06
C ARG A 93 -6.14 7.37 6.90
N VAL A 94 -7.38 7.46 6.39
CA VAL A 94 -8.51 8.05 7.12
C VAL A 94 -8.88 7.25 8.38
N MET A 95 -8.83 5.92 8.29
CA MET A 95 -9.12 5.03 9.42
C MET A 95 -8.16 5.25 10.58
N ARG A 96 -6.88 5.48 10.31
CA ARG A 96 -5.86 5.65 11.34
C ARG A 96 -5.82 7.05 11.94
N ARG A 97 -6.03 8.08 11.11
CA ARG A 97 -6.17 9.47 11.57
C ARG A 97 -7.36 9.72 12.47
N SER A 98 -8.33 8.80 12.54
CA SER A 98 -9.51 8.92 13.40
C SER A 98 -9.20 8.34 14.80
N PRO A 99 -8.85 9.15 15.81
CA PRO A 99 -8.53 8.66 17.14
C PRO A 99 -9.86 8.53 17.89
N GLY A 100 -10.47 7.34 17.90
CA GLY A 100 -11.72 7.19 18.66
C GLY A 100 -12.57 5.93 18.46
N ARG A 101 -12.16 4.95 17.65
CA ARG A 101 -12.90 3.67 17.61
C ARG A 101 -11.96 2.53 17.97
N SER A 102 -11.80 2.31 19.27
CA SER A 102 -11.37 1.02 19.80
C SER A 102 -12.26 -0.08 19.20
N ILE A 103 -11.79 -0.71 18.14
CA ILE A 103 -12.32 -1.98 17.67
C ILE A 103 -12.00 -2.99 18.77
N ARG A 104 -12.99 -3.24 19.61
CA ARG A 104 -13.00 -4.36 20.54
C ARG A 104 -12.96 -5.62 19.68
N THR A 105 -11.77 -6.14 19.40
CA THR A 105 -11.58 -7.48 18.86
C THR A 105 -11.94 -8.46 19.97
N THR A 106 -13.23 -8.79 20.07
CA THR A 106 -13.67 -9.94 20.85
C THR A 106 -12.93 -11.17 20.30
N PRO A 107 -12.20 -11.94 21.13
CA PRO A 107 -11.72 -13.24 20.72
C PRO A 107 -12.94 -14.06 20.30
N ARG A 108 -12.94 -14.54 19.06
CA ARG A 108 -13.95 -15.47 18.58
C ARG A 108 -13.71 -16.79 19.30
N ASP A 109 -14.35 -16.97 20.45
CA ASP A 109 -14.57 -18.29 21.04
C ASP A 109 -15.19 -19.17 19.95
N ARG A 110 -14.41 -20.14 19.51
CA ARG A 110 -14.91 -21.29 18.76
C ARG A 110 -15.40 -22.28 19.82
N PRO A 111 -16.68 -22.69 19.82
CA PRO A 111 -17.05 -23.86 20.61
C PRO A 111 -16.32 -25.07 20.05
N ALA A 112 -15.45 -25.69 20.86
CA ALA A 112 -14.98 -27.04 20.62
C ALA A 112 -16.17 -27.97 20.88
N ASN A 113 -16.84 -28.37 19.81
CA ASN A 113 -17.80 -29.45 19.85
C ASN A 113 -17.04 -30.78 19.77
N GLY A 114 -17.28 -31.65 20.76
CA GLY A 114 -17.23 -33.11 20.65
C GLY A 114 -15.87 -33.81 20.76
N ALA A 115 -15.63 -34.46 21.90
CA ALA A 115 -15.66 -35.92 22.05
C ALA A 115 -15.53 -36.29 23.54
#